data_AF-A0A450Z3Q1-F1
#
_entry.id   AF-A0A450Z3Q1-F1
#
_cell.length_a   1.000
_cell.length_b   1.000
_cell.length_c   1.000
_cell.angle_alpha   90.00
_cell.angle_beta   90.00
_cell.angle_gamma   90.00
#
_symmetry.space_group_name_H-M   'P 1'
#
loop_
_entity.id
_entity.type
_entity.pdbx_description
1 polymer ?
#
loop_
_entity_poly.entity_id
_entity_poly.type
_entity_poly.pdbx_seq_one_letter_code
_entity_poly.pdbx_strand_id
1 'polypeptide(L)' 'LKGLQPKTIDAYARAIRRVGAYFDYRIDDLSDAQLTDYFACVLNEQSWSTIKHDLYGLKFYYAHVLRKPW' A
#
# COMPACT_ATOMS: atom_id res chain seq x y z
N LEU A 1 -7.72 15.06 4.34
CA LEU A 1 -7.44 14.63 2.95
C LEU A 1 -8.76 14.38 2.22
N LYS A 2 -9.15 15.25 1.27
CA LYS A 2 -10.26 15.06 0.30
C LYS A 2 -11.58 14.42 0.81
N GLY A 3 -12.01 14.70 2.05
CA GLY A 3 -13.27 14.17 2.59
C GLY A 3 -13.25 12.68 2.99
N LEU A 4 -12.08 12.02 3.00
CA LEU A 4 -11.97 10.67 3.56
C LEU A 4 -12.16 10.69 5.08
N GLN A 5 -12.87 9.70 5.61
CA GLN A 5 -13.01 9.52 7.05
C GLN A 5 -11.61 9.34 7.69
N PRO A 6 -11.33 9.92 8.87
CA PRO A 6 -10.03 9.81 9.55
C PRO A 6 -9.54 8.35 9.66
N LYS A 7 -10.45 7.44 10.01
CA LYS A 7 -10.17 6.00 10.11
C LYS A 7 -9.61 5.39 8.81
N THR A 8 -10.03 5.89 7.65
CA THR A 8 -9.57 5.43 6.35
C THR A 8 -8.16 5.96 6.05
N ILE A 9 -7.90 7.22 6.40
CA ILE A 9 -6.57 7.82 6.29
C ILE A 9 -5.58 7.04 7.17
N ASP A 10 -5.97 6.72 8.40
CA ASP A 10 -5.12 5.95 9.32
C ASP A 10 -4.87 4.52 8.84
N ALA A 11 -5.88 3.87 8.24
CA ALA A 11 -5.72 2.55 7.66
C ALA A 11 -4.73 2.56 6.49
N TYR A 12 -4.85 3.52 5.56
CA TYR A 12 -3.92 3.65 4.44
C TYR A 12 -2.52 4.08 4.88
N ALA A 13 -2.40 4.95 5.87
CA ALA A 13 -1.10 5.32 6.43
C ALA A 13 -0.41 4.12 7.11
N ARG A 14 -1.15 3.22 7.78
CA ARG A 14 -0.60 1.97 8.32
C ARG A 14 -0.18 1.00 7.22
N ALA A 15 -0.99 0.88 6.16
CA ALA A 15 -0.64 0.10 4.98
C ALA A 15 0.69 0.56 4.37
N ILE A 16 0.83 1.86 4.11
CA ILE A 16 2.05 2.43 3.52
C ILE A 16 3.27 2.24 4.43
N ARG A 17 3.13 2.33 5.76
CA ARG A 17 4.24 2.01 6.67
C ARG A 17 4.65 0.55 6.58
N ARG A 18 3.69 -0.39 6.48
CA ARG A 18 3.99 -1.82 6.36
C ARG A 18 4.65 -2.15 5.03
N VAL A 19 4.10 -1.66 3.92
CA VAL A 19 4.71 -1.83 2.60
C VAL A 19 6.09 -1.16 2.55
N GLY A 20 6.21 0.06 3.08
CA GLY A 20 7.47 0.78 3.19
C GLY A 20 8.52 -0.03 3.94
N ALA A 21 8.19 -0.59 5.10
CA ALA A 21 9.11 -1.42 5.86
C ALA A 21 9.61 -2.67 5.09
N TYR A 22 8.81 -3.22 4.18
CA TYR A 22 9.22 -4.35 3.34
C TYR A 22 10.23 -3.95 2.25
N PHE A 23 10.11 -2.73 1.72
CA PHE A 23 10.94 -2.21 0.63
C PHE A 23 11.98 -1.17 1.07
N ASP A 24 12.39 -1.18 2.33
CA ASP A 24 13.31 -0.17 2.91
C ASP A 24 12.88 1.28 2.63
N TYR A 25 11.57 1.52 2.64
CA TYR A 25 10.88 2.76 2.35
C TYR A 25 11.12 3.34 0.94
N ARG A 26 11.63 2.53 0.00
CA ARG A 26 11.82 2.88 -1.42
C ARG A 26 10.62 2.37 -2.24
N ILE A 27 9.49 3.04 -2.10
CA ILE A 27 8.18 2.60 -2.64
C ILE A 27 7.63 3.49 -3.76
N ASP A 28 8.45 4.40 -4.24
CA ASP A 28 8.13 5.47 -5.19
C ASP A 28 8.24 5.03 -6.67
N ASP A 29 8.86 3.88 -6.91
CA ASP A 29 9.03 3.28 -8.24
C ASP A 29 9.06 1.74 -8.19
N LEU A 30 8.07 1.13 -7.54
CA LEU A 30 7.94 -0.32 -7.50
C LEU A 30 7.46 -0.85 -8.86
N SER A 31 8.12 -1.92 -9.32
CA SER A 31 7.70 -2.69 -10.50
C SER A 31 6.56 -3.65 -10.18
N ASP A 32 5.83 -4.08 -11.22
CA ASP A 32 4.76 -5.08 -11.12
C ASP A 32 5.26 -6.40 -10.51
N ALA A 33 6.50 -6.79 -10.81
CA ALA A 33 7.14 -7.97 -10.25
C ALA A 33 7.34 -7.83 -8.73
N GLN A 34 7.89 -6.70 -8.28
CA GLN A 34 8.07 -6.42 -6.85
C GLN A 34 6.74 -6.40 -6.10
N LEU A 35 5.70 -5.80 -6.69
CA LEU A 35 4.36 -5.79 -6.09
C LEU A 35 3.76 -7.19 -6.02
N THR A 36 3.94 -8.00 -7.07
CA THR A 36 3.47 -9.39 -7.11
C THR A 36 4.15 -10.23 -6.05
N ASP A 37 5.46 -10.14 -5.93
CA ASP A 37 6.25 -10.86 -4.93
C ASP A 37 5.85 -10.46 -3.50
N TYR A 38 5.67 -9.15 -3.26
CA TYR A 38 5.18 -8.65 -1.98
C TYR A 38 3.81 -9.23 -1.63
N PHE A 39 2.83 -9.13 -2.53
CA PHE A 39 1.49 -9.63 -2.24
C PHE A 39 1.46 -11.16 -2.11
N ALA A 40 2.28 -11.90 -2.86
CA ALA A 40 2.41 -13.35 -2.70
C ALA A 40 3.01 -13.73 -1.35
N CYS A 41 4.03 -13.00 -0.87
CA CYS A 41 4.63 -13.20 0.45
C CYS A 41 3.60 -12.93 1.56
N VAL A 42 2.95 -11.76 1.52
CA VAL A 42 1.99 -11.33 2.55
C VAL A 42 0.73 -12.19 2.57
N LEU A 43 0.35 -12.81 1.44
CA LEU A 43 -0.79 -13.71 1.35
C LEU A 43 -0.66 -14.96 2.23
N ASN A 44 0.57 -15.39 2.52
CA ASN A 44 0.82 -16.53 3.41
C ASN A 44 0.79 -16.15 4.90
N GLU A 45 0.87 -14.86 5.22
CA GLU A 45 1.10 -14.38 6.59
C GLU A 45 -0.05 -13.53 7.15
N GLN A 46 -0.85 -12.91 6.29
CA GLN A 46 -1.85 -11.92 6.68
C GLN A 46 -3.25 -12.26 6.20
N SER A 47 -4.24 -11.70 6.90
CA SER A 47 -5.64 -11.82 6.49
C SER A 47 -5.90 -11.10 5.16
N TRP A 48 -6.88 -11.59 4.40
CA TRP A 48 -7.36 -10.93 3.19
C TRP A 48 -7.79 -9.48 3.40
N SER A 49 -8.34 -9.15 4.57
CA SER A 49 -8.67 -7.76 4.91
C SER A 49 -7.42 -6.90 4.98
N THR A 50 -6.35 -7.40 5.61
CA THR A 50 -5.05 -6.72 5.70
C THR A 50 -4.45 -6.47 4.31
N ILE A 51 -4.42 -7.49 3.46
CA ILE A 51 -3.92 -7.42 2.08
C ILE A 51 -4.70 -6.39 1.27
N LYS A 52 -6.03 -6.39 1.41
CA LYS A 52 -6.90 -5.42 0.76
C LYS A 52 -6.55 -3.99 1.17
N HIS A 53 -6.32 -3.73 2.47
CA HIS A 53 -5.90 -2.41 2.94
C HIS A 53 -4.54 -2.00 2.38
N ASP A 54 -3.59 -2.93 2.22
CA ASP A 54 -2.28 -2.65 1.60
C ASP A 54 -2.42 -2.23 0.14
N LEU A 55 -3.21 -2.97 -0.64
CA LEU A 55 -3.49 -2.65 -2.04
C LEU A 55 -4.15 -1.27 -2.18
N TYR A 56 -5.18 -0.97 -1.39
CA TYR A 56 -5.83 0.34 -1.48
C TYR A 56 -4.95 1.48 -0.95
N GLY A 57 -4.13 1.22 0.07
CA GLY A 57 -3.13 2.18 0.55
C GLY A 57 -2.13 2.55 -0.54
N LEU A 58 -1.61 1.55 -1.26
CA LEU A 58 -0.70 1.74 -2.39
C LEU A 58 -1.36 2.48 -3.56
N LYS A 59 -2.57 2.08 -3.97
CA LYS A 59 -3.35 2.81 -4.99
C LYS A 59 -3.55 4.28 -4.62
N PHE A 60 -3.89 4.54 -3.37
CA PHE A 60 -4.05 5.90 -2.86
C PHE A 60 -2.74 6.69 -2.92
N TYR A 61 -1.62 6.07 -2.51
CA TYR A 61 -0.29 6.67 -2.54
C TYR A 61 0.14 7.01 -3.97
N TYR A 62 -0.04 6.10 -4.93
CA TYR A 62 0.26 6.35 -6.34
C TYR A 62 -0.57 7.52 -6.89
N ALA A 63 -1.89 7.50 -6.67
CA ALA A 63 -2.78 8.50 -7.23
C ALA A 63 -2.61 9.90 -6.59
N HIS A 64 -2.28 9.98 -5.30
CA HIS A 64 -2.35 11.24 -4.55
C HIS A 64 -1.01 11.76 -4.04
N VAL A 65 -0.02 10.90 -3.83
CA VAL A 65 1.33 11.31 -3.42
C VAL A 65 2.24 11.36 -4.64
N LEU A 66 2.38 10.25 -5.36
CA LEU A 66 3.23 10.20 -6.56
C LEU A 66 2.60 10.90 -7.77
N ARG A 67 1.26 11.03 -7.77
CA ARG A 67 0.48 11.50 -8.93
C ARG A 67 0.76 10.70 -10.20
N LYS A 68 1.01 9.40 -10.03
CA LYS A 68 1.18 8.41 -11.11
C LYS A 68 -0.10 7.59 -11.28
N PRO A 69 -0.40 7.08 -12.49
CA PRO A 69 -1.41 6.03 -12.63
C PRO A 69 -0.98 4.81 -11.82
N TRP A 70 -1.97 4.09 -11.29
CA TRP A 70 -1.76 2.76 -10.73
C TRP A 70 -1.70 1.72 -11.85
#